data_AF-A0A836VAE1-F1
#
_entry.id   AF-A0A836VAE1-F1
#
_cell.length_a   1.000
_cell.length_b   1.000
_cell.length_c   1.000
_cell.angle_alpha   90.00
_cell.angle_beta   90.00
_cell.angle_gamma   90.00
#
_symmetry.space_group_name_H-M   'P 1'
#
loop_
_entity.id
_entity.type
_entity.pdbx_description
1 polymer ?
#
loop_
_entity_poly.entity_id
_entity_poly.type
_entity_poly.pdbx_seq_one_letter_code
_entity_poly.pdbx_strand_id
1 'polypeptide(L)'
;MEAQGPLKILVTGASGFIGTSLVPRLVEAGHQVRTMGRSSSSPKAFQGLALEHKRGDVTNPEHVQEAVAGCDVVYHLAGLVSYKKRDMNRQYAVNVLGTRNVLDACLRNEVKRVIHTSSVAAMGIPEEGQIADEKFEYNLHGLGLSYCDTKHEAELEVNSFVRQGLPVIMLNPGIIFGEGDTHPHHHVIFGAMAKGWAVGVPPGGVPFSDINDVVDAHIAALTQGRTGERYVLVSANLTMREAGTIFSKIFGTRAPVLEIPGPLLVGLGTAVETIFPLIGLNPALSRQVAWLSQHKIFFSSKKAEEELGFHATPFSETVKRTTPYYLGKSSNGKDGARTSVRA
;
A
#
# COMPACT_ATOMS: atom_id res chain seq x y z
N MET A 1 14.98 22.33 -14.13
CA MET A 1 14.74 22.12 -12.69
C MET A 1 15.89 22.73 -11.94
N GLU A 2 15.70 23.86 -11.27
CA GLU A 2 16.72 24.34 -10.32
C GLU A 2 16.94 23.26 -9.28
N ALA A 3 18.19 22.82 -9.15
CA ALA A 3 18.59 21.78 -8.23
C ALA A 3 18.41 22.30 -6.80
N GLN A 4 17.25 22.03 -6.20
CA GLN A 4 17.11 22.12 -4.75
C GLN A 4 18.20 21.22 -4.16
N GLY A 5 19.04 21.81 -3.30
CA GLY A 5 20.13 21.09 -2.66
C GLY A 5 19.65 19.85 -1.90
N PRO A 6 20.58 18.99 -1.45
CA PRO A 6 20.22 17.74 -0.78
C PRO A 6 19.34 18.00 0.45
N LEU A 7 18.11 17.48 0.43
CA LEU A 7 17.17 17.53 1.54
C LEU A 7 17.47 16.43 2.56
N LYS A 8 17.18 16.70 3.84
CA LYS A 8 17.15 15.66 4.89
C LYS A 8 15.75 15.07 4.99
N ILE A 9 15.61 13.79 4.63
CA ILE A 9 14.31 13.13 4.47
C ILE A 9 14.17 12.01 5.49
N LEU A 10 13.11 12.03 6.30
CA LEU A 10 12.70 10.86 7.08
C LEU A 10 11.70 10.02 6.30
N VAL A 11 11.90 8.70 6.28
CA VAL A 11 10.91 7.72 5.79
C VAL A 11 10.50 6.79 6.92
N THR A 12 9.25 6.88 7.35
CA THR A 12 8.63 5.90 8.26
C THR A 12 7.99 4.78 7.43
N GLY A 13 7.92 3.56 7.97
CA GLY A 13 7.41 2.43 7.19
C GLY A 13 8.35 2.02 6.05
N ALA A 14 9.62 2.42 6.11
CA ALA A 14 10.63 2.16 5.09
C ALA A 14 10.83 0.66 4.79
N SER A 15 10.58 -0.23 5.75
CA SER A 15 10.66 -1.68 5.55
C SER A 15 9.46 -2.28 4.81
N GLY A 16 8.40 -1.51 4.58
CA GLY A 16 7.21 -1.94 3.86
C GLY A 16 7.38 -1.84 2.35
N PHE A 17 6.40 -2.33 1.60
CA PHE A 17 6.49 -2.51 0.15
C PHE A 17 6.84 -1.22 -0.61
N ILE A 18 6.13 -0.11 -0.33
CA ILE A 18 6.45 1.20 -0.91
C ILE A 18 7.83 1.67 -0.45
N GLY A 19 8.12 1.54 0.85
CA GLY A 19 9.36 2.03 1.45
C GLY A 19 10.61 1.38 0.87
N THR A 20 10.56 0.08 0.58
CA THR A 20 11.69 -0.66 0.00
C THR A 20 12.01 -0.23 -1.43
N SER A 21 11.03 0.31 -2.15
CA SER A 21 11.20 0.83 -3.52
C SER A 21 11.49 2.34 -3.55
N LEU A 22 10.94 3.11 -2.60
CA LEU A 22 11.10 4.56 -2.51
C LEU A 22 12.48 4.98 -1.99
N VAL A 23 12.96 4.36 -0.91
CA VAL A 23 14.21 4.77 -0.23
C VAL A 23 15.43 4.75 -1.15
N PRO A 24 15.70 3.68 -1.94
CA PRO A 24 16.84 3.66 -2.86
C PRO A 24 16.83 4.84 -3.84
N ARG A 25 15.65 5.17 -4.37
CA ARG A 25 15.48 6.27 -5.33
C ARG A 25 15.69 7.65 -4.70
N LEU A 26 15.29 7.84 -3.45
CA LEU A 26 15.58 9.09 -2.72
C LEU A 26 17.08 9.26 -2.46
N VAL A 27 17.79 8.17 -2.15
CA VAL A 27 19.25 8.19 -1.99
C VAL A 27 19.95 8.45 -3.34
N GLU A 28 19.50 7.79 -4.40
CA GLU A 28 20.04 7.99 -5.76
C GLU A 28 19.81 9.41 -6.28
N ALA A 29 18.69 10.04 -5.91
CA ALA A 29 18.42 11.45 -6.16
C ALA A 29 19.31 12.41 -5.34
N GLY A 30 20.21 11.90 -4.50
CA GLY A 30 21.20 12.68 -3.76
C GLY A 30 20.70 13.24 -2.42
N HIS A 31 19.54 12.80 -1.93
CA HIS A 31 19.03 13.25 -0.63
C HIS A 31 19.69 12.52 0.55
N GLN A 32 19.73 13.18 1.71
CA GLN A 32 20.16 12.56 2.96
C GLN A 32 18.97 11.83 3.59
N VAL A 33 18.91 10.51 3.39
CA VAL A 33 17.77 9.71 3.84
C VAL A 33 18.01 9.14 5.23
N ARG A 34 17.03 9.35 6.11
CA ARG A 34 16.86 8.68 7.40
C ARG A 34 15.66 7.75 7.30
N THR A 35 15.78 6.54 7.80
CA THR A 35 14.66 5.59 7.92
C THR A 35 14.36 5.30 9.38
N MET A 36 13.10 5.08 9.71
CA MET A 36 12.69 4.63 11.04
C MET A 36 11.91 3.31 10.96
N GLY A 37 12.31 2.33 11.77
CA GLY A 37 11.66 1.02 11.83
C GLY A 37 11.82 0.34 13.18
N ARG A 38 11.00 -0.69 13.43
CA ARG A 38 10.98 -1.38 14.74
C ARG A 38 12.21 -2.29 14.96
N SER A 39 12.82 -2.75 13.87
CA SER A 39 14.07 -3.52 13.89
C SER A 39 15.24 -2.59 14.25
N SER A 40 16.28 -3.15 14.87
CA SER A 40 17.56 -2.44 15.03
C SER A 40 18.36 -2.35 13.73
N SER A 41 18.13 -3.28 12.79
CA SER A 41 18.78 -3.32 11.49
C SER A 41 17.87 -2.77 10.38
N SER A 42 18.49 -2.08 9.42
CA SER A 42 17.82 -1.66 8.21
C SER A 42 17.42 -2.87 7.34
N PRO A 43 16.36 -2.74 6.53
CA PRO A 43 16.00 -3.73 5.52
C PRO A 43 17.17 -4.12 4.62
N LYS A 44 17.23 -5.40 4.23
CA LYS A 44 18.24 -5.91 3.28
C LYS A 44 18.25 -5.15 1.94
N ALA A 45 17.08 -4.64 1.53
CA ALA A 45 16.94 -3.81 0.34
C ALA A 45 17.80 -2.52 0.39
N PHE A 46 18.27 -2.13 1.57
CA PHE A 46 19.07 -0.91 1.76
C PHE A 46 20.57 -1.20 1.93
N GLN A 47 21.00 -2.45 1.77
CA GLN A 47 22.40 -2.82 1.91
C GLN A 47 23.25 -2.08 0.84
N GLY A 48 24.29 -1.37 1.30
CA GLY A 48 25.16 -0.59 0.43
C GLY A 48 24.71 0.85 0.18
N LEU A 49 23.52 1.26 0.66
CA LEU A 49 23.07 2.64 0.59
C LEU A 49 23.66 3.47 1.73
N ALA A 50 24.09 4.69 1.43
CA ALA A 50 24.49 5.68 2.43
C ALA A 50 23.24 6.34 3.03
N LEU A 51 22.71 5.77 4.12
CA LEU A 51 21.54 6.29 4.84
C LEU A 51 21.67 6.12 6.35
N GLU A 52 20.89 6.90 7.10
CA GLU A 52 20.73 6.75 8.55
C GLU A 52 19.55 5.81 8.85
N HIS A 53 19.70 4.88 9.80
CA HIS A 53 18.60 4.06 10.29
C HIS A 53 18.42 4.26 11.79
N LYS A 54 17.21 4.65 12.20
CA LYS A 54 16.81 4.75 13.60
C LYS A 54 15.84 3.64 13.96
N ARG A 55 16.12 2.94 15.05
CA ARG A 55 15.14 2.06 15.68
C ARG A 55 14.06 2.91 16.34
N GLY A 56 12.80 2.62 16.07
CA GLY A 56 11.68 3.36 16.63
C GLY A 56 10.33 2.73 16.30
N ASP A 57 9.28 3.22 16.95
CA ASP A 57 7.90 2.82 16.71
C ASP A 57 7.06 4.09 16.63
N VAL A 58 6.23 4.22 15.58
CA VAL A 58 5.37 5.39 15.38
C VAL A 58 4.36 5.58 16.51
N THR A 59 4.04 4.51 17.24
CA THR A 59 3.17 4.57 18.42
C THR A 59 3.83 5.20 19.64
N ASN A 60 5.16 5.39 19.63
CA ASN A 60 5.90 6.06 20.69
C ASN A 60 6.28 7.50 20.24
N PRO A 61 5.71 8.55 20.87
CA PRO A 61 5.98 9.94 20.50
C PRO A 61 7.45 10.36 20.62
N GLU A 62 8.19 9.85 21.60
CA GLU A 62 9.61 10.20 21.81
C GLU A 62 10.48 9.65 20.68
N HIS A 63 10.27 8.38 20.30
CA HIS A 63 10.96 7.78 19.15
C HIS A 63 10.72 8.57 17.87
N VAL A 64 9.47 9.01 17.66
CA VAL A 64 9.08 9.81 16.50
C VAL A 64 9.74 11.18 16.52
N GLN A 65 9.72 11.86 17.68
CA GLN A 65 10.33 13.18 17.85
C GLN A 65 11.83 13.14 17.51
N GLU A 66 12.55 12.16 18.05
CA GLU A 66 13.97 11.97 17.75
C GLU A 66 14.24 11.66 16.27
N ALA A 67 13.34 10.93 15.62
CA ALA A 67 13.47 10.58 14.21
C ALA A 67 13.20 11.77 13.28
N VAL A 68 12.25 12.64 13.63
CA VAL A 68 11.89 13.83 12.84
C VAL A 68 12.88 14.97 13.02
N ALA A 69 13.57 15.06 14.16
CA ALA A 69 14.49 16.14 14.46
C ALA A 69 15.53 16.40 13.35
N GLY A 70 15.55 17.64 12.84
CA GLY A 70 16.46 18.11 11.81
C GLY A 70 16.17 17.63 10.38
N CYS A 71 14.99 17.04 10.13
CA CYS A 71 14.54 16.67 8.78
C CYS A 71 13.79 17.84 8.11
N ASP A 72 13.99 18.01 6.81
CA ASP A 72 13.24 18.96 5.98
C ASP A 72 11.89 18.39 5.55
N VAL A 73 11.85 17.07 5.31
CA VAL A 73 10.72 16.37 4.70
C VAL A 73 10.48 15.04 5.38
N VAL A 74 9.21 14.65 5.51
CA VAL A 74 8.82 13.35 6.05
C VAL A 74 7.89 12.61 5.08
N TYR A 75 8.27 11.39 4.70
CA TYR A 75 7.38 10.41 4.08
C TYR A 75 6.80 9.50 5.16
N HIS A 76 5.51 9.63 5.41
CA HIS A 76 4.79 8.81 6.37
C HIS A 76 4.07 7.64 5.68
N LEU A 77 4.80 6.53 5.49
CA LEU A 77 4.29 5.30 4.86
C LEU A 77 3.83 4.26 5.89
N ALA A 78 4.14 4.46 7.18
CA ALA A 78 3.84 3.47 8.21
C ALA A 78 2.33 3.29 8.38
N GLY A 79 1.87 2.04 8.30
CA GLY A 79 0.48 1.66 8.51
C GLY A 79 0.36 0.16 8.73
N LEU A 80 -0.73 -0.27 9.35
CA LEU A 80 -1.10 -1.66 9.58
C LEU A 80 -2.35 -2.02 8.78
N VAL A 81 -2.15 -2.72 7.66
CA VAL A 81 -3.21 -3.35 6.89
C VAL A 81 -3.54 -4.71 7.51
N SER A 82 -4.73 -4.84 8.08
CA SER A 82 -5.23 -6.10 8.63
C SER A 82 -6.76 -6.11 8.62
N TYR A 83 -7.36 -7.28 8.43
CA TYR A 83 -8.80 -7.46 8.55
C TYR A 83 -9.14 -8.43 9.69
N LYS A 84 -8.19 -8.61 10.62
CA LYS A 84 -8.35 -9.50 11.78
C LYS A 84 -8.85 -8.70 12.97
N LYS A 85 -9.95 -9.16 13.58
CA LYS A 85 -10.55 -8.53 14.77
C LYS A 85 -9.53 -8.28 15.90
N ARG A 86 -8.59 -9.20 16.12
CA ARG A 86 -7.56 -9.07 17.16
C ARG A 86 -6.57 -7.91 16.93
N ASP A 87 -6.44 -7.43 15.70
CA ASP A 87 -5.48 -6.38 15.34
C ASP A 87 -6.09 -4.98 15.48
N MET A 88 -7.41 -4.83 15.69
CA MET A 88 -8.13 -3.54 15.69
C MET A 88 -7.46 -2.46 16.55
N ASN A 89 -7.16 -2.76 17.82
CA ASN A 89 -6.52 -1.78 18.71
C ASN A 89 -5.13 -1.37 18.21
N ARG A 90 -4.39 -2.32 17.64
CA ARG A 90 -3.06 -2.05 17.09
C ARG A 90 -3.16 -1.29 15.77
N GLN A 91 -4.20 -1.50 14.97
CA GLN A 91 -4.48 -0.71 13.78
C GLN A 91 -4.75 0.73 14.15
N TYR A 92 -5.63 0.97 15.12
CA TYR A 92 -5.90 2.32 15.62
C TYR A 92 -4.63 3.00 16.15
N ALA A 93 -3.86 2.30 16.99
CA ALA A 93 -2.62 2.82 17.53
C ALA A 93 -1.60 3.19 16.43
N VAL A 94 -1.43 2.35 15.41
CA VAL A 94 -0.45 2.60 14.34
C VAL A 94 -0.95 3.61 13.32
N ASN A 95 -2.17 3.44 12.82
CA ASN A 95 -2.72 4.23 11.71
C ASN A 95 -3.20 5.61 12.18
N VAL A 96 -3.84 5.71 13.34
CA VAL A 96 -4.42 6.98 13.81
C VAL A 96 -3.44 7.68 14.74
N LEU A 97 -3.14 7.06 15.90
CA LEU A 97 -2.26 7.69 16.89
C LEU A 97 -0.82 7.83 16.37
N GLY A 98 -0.32 6.83 15.63
CA GLY A 98 1.00 6.89 15.01
C GLY A 98 1.10 8.02 13.97
N THR A 99 0.07 8.23 13.16
CA THR A 99 0.01 9.38 12.25
C THR A 99 -0.01 10.69 13.02
N ARG A 100 -0.85 10.81 14.06
CA ARG A 100 -0.87 11.99 14.92
C ARG A 100 0.50 12.31 15.53
N ASN A 101 1.20 11.30 16.06
CA ASN A 101 2.54 11.48 16.63
C ASN A 101 3.54 12.01 15.59
N VAL A 102 3.51 11.46 14.37
CA VAL A 102 4.40 11.91 13.28
C VAL A 102 4.09 13.35 12.89
N LEU A 103 2.81 13.71 12.74
CA LEU A 103 2.41 15.05 12.36
C LEU A 103 2.71 16.09 13.45
N ASP A 104 2.49 15.75 14.72
CA ASP A 104 2.85 16.60 15.86
C ASP A 104 4.36 16.86 15.91
N ALA A 105 5.19 15.82 15.75
CA ALA A 105 6.63 15.98 15.67
C ALA A 105 7.05 16.81 14.44
N CYS A 106 6.40 16.63 13.29
CA CYS A 106 6.66 17.42 12.09
C CYS A 106 6.35 18.90 12.31
N LEU A 107 5.22 19.21 12.95
CA LEU A 107 4.82 20.57 13.27
C LEU A 107 5.81 21.24 14.22
N ARG A 108 6.24 20.55 15.28
CA ARG A 108 7.22 21.07 16.27
C ARG A 108 8.62 21.28 15.71
N ASN A 109 9.02 20.50 14.71
CA ASN A 109 10.33 20.60 14.06
C ASN A 109 10.29 21.42 12.76
N GLU A 110 9.16 22.09 12.49
CA GLU A 110 9.00 22.96 11.31
C GLU A 110 9.33 22.24 9.99
N VAL A 111 8.91 20.98 9.88
CA VAL A 111 9.06 20.18 8.66
C VAL A 111 8.35 20.89 7.50
N LYS A 112 9.08 21.07 6.39
CA LYS A 112 8.65 21.88 5.24
C LYS A 112 7.65 21.17 4.34
N ARG A 113 7.60 19.83 4.40
CA ARG A 113 6.65 19.02 3.62
C ARG A 113 6.48 17.62 4.21
N VAL A 114 5.24 17.15 4.31
CA VAL A 114 4.91 15.78 4.69
C VAL A 114 4.15 15.11 3.56
N ILE A 115 4.62 13.94 3.13
CA ILE A 115 3.92 13.08 2.18
C ILE A 115 3.34 11.92 2.98
N HIS A 116 2.02 11.93 3.17
CA HIS A 116 1.29 10.90 3.90
C HIS A 116 0.71 9.87 2.94
N THR A 117 1.06 8.60 3.13
CA THR A 117 0.44 7.51 2.36
C THR A 117 -0.84 7.05 3.03
N SER A 118 -1.96 7.55 2.54
CA SER A 118 -3.30 7.09 2.90
C SER A 118 -3.67 5.84 2.07
N SER A 119 -4.93 5.71 1.66
CA SER A 119 -5.47 4.68 0.78
C SER A 119 -6.85 5.10 0.30
N VAL A 120 -7.31 4.58 -0.83
CA VAL A 120 -8.74 4.67 -1.20
C VAL A 120 -9.67 4.08 -0.13
N ALA A 121 -9.16 3.19 0.73
CA ALA A 121 -9.90 2.67 1.89
C ALA A 121 -10.30 3.77 2.91
N ALA A 122 -9.62 4.92 2.91
CA ALA A 122 -9.97 6.09 3.74
C ALA A 122 -11.12 6.94 3.14
N MET A 123 -11.49 6.67 1.89
CA MET A 123 -12.45 7.48 1.13
C MET A 123 -13.84 6.86 1.11
N GLY A 124 -13.94 5.52 1.14
CA GLY A 124 -15.23 4.81 1.23
C GLY A 124 -15.47 3.87 0.05
N ILE A 125 -16.73 3.49 -0.17
CA ILE A 125 -17.14 2.61 -1.27
C ILE A 125 -18.16 3.36 -2.14
N PRO A 126 -17.85 3.64 -3.41
CA PRO A 126 -18.78 4.26 -4.35
C PRO A 126 -20.00 3.37 -4.60
N GLU A 127 -21.09 3.98 -5.06
CA GLU A 127 -22.27 3.23 -5.50
C GLU A 127 -21.96 2.36 -6.73
N GLU A 128 -22.79 1.34 -6.98
CA GLU A 128 -22.56 0.45 -8.11
C GLU A 128 -22.57 1.22 -9.45
N GLY A 129 -21.51 1.05 -10.24
CA GLY A 129 -21.33 1.73 -11.53
C GLY A 129 -20.71 3.12 -11.42
N GLN A 130 -20.52 3.66 -10.22
CA GLN A 130 -19.83 4.92 -9.99
C GLN A 130 -18.31 4.72 -9.99
N ILE A 131 -17.59 5.67 -10.59
CA ILE A 131 -16.14 5.85 -10.40
C ILE A 131 -15.99 7.13 -9.58
N ALA A 132 -15.52 7.01 -8.34
CA ALA A 132 -15.35 8.14 -7.43
C ALA A 132 -14.02 8.88 -7.65
N ASP A 133 -13.90 10.07 -7.09
CA ASP A 133 -12.67 10.88 -7.08
C ASP A 133 -12.36 11.36 -5.64
N GLU A 134 -11.37 12.25 -5.48
CA GLU A 134 -10.93 12.79 -4.18
C GLU A 134 -12.01 13.50 -3.35
N LYS A 135 -13.13 13.89 -3.98
CA LYS A 135 -14.25 14.60 -3.33
C LYS A 135 -15.26 13.64 -2.70
N PHE A 136 -15.12 12.34 -2.93
CA PHE A 136 -16.03 11.35 -2.38
C PHE A 136 -15.98 11.33 -0.85
N GLU A 137 -17.16 11.34 -0.22
CA GLU A 137 -17.30 11.35 1.23
C GLU A 137 -17.33 9.94 1.80
N TYR A 138 -16.68 9.79 2.95
CA TYR A 138 -16.59 8.49 3.62
C TYR A 138 -17.95 8.02 4.13
N ASN A 139 -18.35 6.82 3.70
CA ASN A 139 -19.69 6.27 3.90
C ASN A 139 -19.71 4.92 4.64
N LEU A 140 -18.62 4.52 5.30
CA LEU A 140 -18.49 3.18 5.90
C LEU A 140 -18.62 3.17 7.43
N HIS A 141 -18.90 4.31 8.05
CA HIS A 141 -19.05 4.43 9.50
C HIS A 141 -20.06 3.42 10.05
N GLY A 142 -19.67 2.72 11.12
CA GLY A 142 -20.54 1.76 11.81
C GLY A 142 -20.66 0.39 11.13
N LEU A 143 -20.03 0.16 9.97
CA LEU A 143 -20.04 -1.14 9.29
C LEU A 143 -19.02 -2.15 9.86
N GLY A 144 -18.19 -1.71 10.82
CA GLY A 144 -17.18 -2.55 11.47
C GLY A 144 -16.00 -2.89 10.56
N LEU A 145 -15.69 -2.03 9.59
CA LEU A 145 -14.56 -2.16 8.66
C LEU A 145 -13.34 -1.43 9.21
N SER A 146 -12.77 -1.95 10.30
CA SER A 146 -11.77 -1.27 11.12
C SER A 146 -10.57 -0.70 10.36
N TYR A 147 -10.10 -1.40 9.32
CA TYR A 147 -9.02 -0.87 8.49
C TYR A 147 -9.43 0.41 7.74
N CYS A 148 -10.61 0.40 7.12
CA CYS A 148 -11.17 1.57 6.45
C CYS A 148 -11.39 2.71 7.45
N ASP A 149 -12.00 2.41 8.61
CA ASP A 149 -12.28 3.40 9.66
C ASP A 149 -10.97 4.06 10.13
N THR A 150 -9.95 3.27 10.47
CA THR A 150 -8.66 3.80 10.95
C THR A 150 -7.89 4.59 9.89
N LYS A 151 -8.01 4.25 8.60
CA LYS A 151 -7.39 5.05 7.53
C LYS A 151 -8.15 6.37 7.30
N HIS A 152 -9.48 6.36 7.43
CA HIS A 152 -10.28 7.57 7.39
C HIS A 152 -9.96 8.50 8.58
N GLU A 153 -9.93 7.96 9.80
CA GLU A 153 -9.59 8.72 11.01
C GLU A 153 -8.17 9.29 10.97
N ALA A 154 -7.21 8.58 10.37
CA ALA A 154 -5.87 9.11 10.15
C ALA A 154 -5.87 10.36 9.24
N GLU A 155 -6.72 10.39 8.21
CA GLU A 155 -6.87 11.59 7.37
C GLU A 155 -7.57 12.74 8.10
N LEU A 156 -8.46 12.46 9.07
CA LEU A 156 -9.03 13.50 9.93
C LEU A 156 -7.93 14.18 10.78
N GLU A 157 -6.99 13.40 11.31
CA GLU A 157 -5.80 13.93 11.98
C GLU A 157 -4.96 14.76 11.00
N VAL A 158 -4.66 14.25 9.80
CA VAL A 158 -3.94 15.00 8.74
C VAL A 158 -4.61 16.35 8.49
N ASN A 159 -5.91 16.37 8.25
CA ASN A 159 -6.68 17.59 8.00
C ASN A 159 -6.60 18.57 9.18
N SER A 160 -6.55 18.06 10.42
CA SER A 160 -6.34 18.88 11.62
C SER A 160 -4.98 19.57 11.64
N PHE A 161 -3.91 18.86 11.25
CA PHE A 161 -2.57 19.44 11.19
C PHE A 161 -2.36 20.37 9.99
N VAL A 162 -3.02 20.10 8.86
CA VAL A 162 -3.06 21.03 7.72
C VAL A 162 -3.66 22.37 8.13
N ARG A 163 -4.77 22.36 8.90
CA ARG A 163 -5.38 23.59 9.44
C ARG A 163 -4.48 24.34 10.43
N GLN A 164 -3.54 23.64 11.07
CA GLN A 164 -2.51 24.24 11.93
C GLN A 164 -1.30 24.76 11.15
N GLY A 165 -1.28 24.62 9.82
CA GLY A 165 -0.22 25.13 8.95
C GLY A 165 0.83 24.09 8.54
N LEU A 166 0.69 22.81 8.92
CA LEU A 166 1.62 21.78 8.49
C LEU A 166 1.37 21.42 7.00
N PRO A 167 2.37 21.53 6.11
CA PRO A 167 2.21 21.24 4.69
C PRO A 167 2.18 19.72 4.42
N VAL A 168 1.00 19.12 4.52
CA VAL A 168 0.78 17.68 4.27
C VAL A 168 0.11 17.45 2.92
N ILE A 169 0.59 16.45 2.17
CA ILE A 169 0.00 15.93 0.94
C ILE A 169 -0.42 14.49 1.19
N MET A 170 -1.63 14.12 0.76
CA MET A 170 -2.16 12.76 0.94
C MET A 170 -2.14 12.00 -0.38
N LEU A 171 -1.53 10.82 -0.38
CA LEU A 171 -1.53 9.90 -1.51
C LEU A 171 -2.39 8.68 -1.20
N ASN A 172 -3.38 8.41 -2.05
CA ASN A 172 -4.43 7.42 -1.84
C ASN A 172 -4.32 6.28 -2.87
N PRO A 173 -3.38 5.34 -2.70
CA PRO A 173 -3.32 4.17 -3.56
C PRO A 173 -4.49 3.20 -3.29
N GLY A 174 -4.80 2.41 -4.31
CA GLY A 174 -5.63 1.22 -4.21
C GLY A 174 -4.86 0.01 -3.67
N ILE A 175 -5.17 -1.17 -4.19
CA ILE A 175 -4.42 -2.40 -3.95
C ILE A 175 -3.11 -2.32 -4.72
N ILE A 176 -2.03 -2.10 -3.98
CA ILE A 176 -0.68 -2.02 -4.57
C ILE A 176 -0.23 -3.41 -4.99
N PHE A 177 0.22 -3.53 -6.24
CA PHE A 177 0.65 -4.76 -6.86
C PHE A 177 1.92 -4.54 -7.68
N GLY A 178 2.85 -5.49 -7.64
CA GLY A 178 4.11 -5.39 -8.38
C GLY A 178 5.21 -6.29 -7.83
N GLU A 179 6.39 -6.19 -8.44
CA GLU A 179 7.58 -6.93 -8.04
C GLU A 179 7.99 -6.61 -6.59
N GLY A 180 8.32 -7.64 -5.80
CA GLY A 180 8.69 -7.47 -4.40
C GLY A 180 7.51 -7.38 -3.43
N ASP A 181 6.27 -7.51 -3.90
CA ASP A 181 5.13 -7.69 -3.00
C ASP A 181 5.34 -8.95 -2.15
N THR A 182 5.08 -8.83 -0.86
CA THR A 182 5.20 -9.89 0.14
C THR A 182 3.90 -10.12 0.88
N HIS A 183 2.82 -9.39 0.53
CA HIS A 183 1.55 -9.47 1.24
C HIS A 183 0.83 -10.79 0.96
N PRO A 184 0.64 -11.66 1.97
CA PRO A 184 0.14 -13.02 1.75
C PRO A 184 -1.25 -13.09 1.10
N HIS A 185 -2.11 -12.11 1.38
CA HIS A 185 -3.52 -12.13 0.94
C HIS A 185 -3.67 -11.96 -0.58
N HIS A 186 -2.88 -11.09 -1.22
CA HIS A 186 -2.91 -10.91 -2.67
C HIS A 186 -2.38 -12.17 -3.37
N HIS A 187 -1.31 -12.76 -2.84
CA HIS A 187 -0.67 -13.92 -3.47
C HIS A 187 -1.50 -15.20 -3.45
N VAL A 188 -2.46 -15.36 -2.51
CA VAL A 188 -3.30 -16.57 -2.50
C VAL A 188 -4.25 -16.60 -3.71
N ILE A 189 -5.01 -15.52 -3.93
CA ILE A 189 -5.97 -15.47 -5.04
C ILE A 189 -5.27 -15.31 -6.39
N PHE A 190 -4.27 -14.43 -6.49
CA PHE A 190 -3.51 -14.27 -7.73
C PHE A 190 -2.62 -15.48 -8.04
N GLY A 191 -2.10 -16.14 -7.01
CA GLY A 191 -1.39 -17.41 -7.17
C GLY A 191 -2.31 -18.53 -7.64
N ALA A 192 -3.56 -18.59 -7.16
CA ALA A 192 -4.56 -19.53 -7.65
C ALA A 192 -4.95 -19.22 -9.12
N MET A 193 -5.08 -17.94 -9.49
CA MET A 193 -5.31 -17.53 -10.88
C MET A 193 -4.13 -17.88 -11.79
N ALA A 194 -2.90 -17.57 -11.37
CA ALA A 194 -1.68 -17.89 -12.10
C ALA A 194 -1.51 -19.39 -12.33
N LYS A 195 -2.03 -20.24 -11.43
CA LYS A 195 -2.04 -21.72 -11.56
C LYS A 195 -3.28 -22.28 -12.27
N GLY A 196 -4.28 -21.44 -12.57
CA GLY A 196 -5.56 -21.87 -13.15
C GLY A 196 -6.45 -22.66 -12.19
N TRP A 197 -6.23 -22.55 -10.88
CA TRP A 197 -7.05 -23.21 -9.84
C TRP A 197 -8.27 -22.37 -9.45
N ALA A 198 -8.27 -21.08 -9.77
CA ALA A 198 -9.40 -20.19 -9.53
C ALA A 198 -10.50 -20.39 -10.57
N VAL A 199 -11.45 -21.32 -10.29
CA VAL A 199 -12.61 -21.57 -11.17
C VAL A 199 -13.70 -20.51 -11.02
N GLY A 200 -13.82 -19.93 -9.82
CA GLY A 200 -14.78 -18.88 -9.50
C GLY A 200 -14.14 -17.69 -8.78
N VAL A 201 -14.65 -16.49 -9.06
CA VAL A 201 -14.20 -15.21 -8.47
C VAL A 201 -15.38 -14.43 -7.90
N PRO A 202 -15.16 -13.52 -6.95
CA PRO A 202 -16.24 -12.65 -6.48
C PRO A 202 -16.65 -11.63 -7.55
N PRO A 203 -17.88 -11.09 -7.50
CA PRO A 203 -18.45 -10.25 -8.56
C PRO A 203 -17.97 -8.80 -8.51
N GLY A 204 -17.32 -8.38 -7.42
CA GLY A 204 -16.82 -7.03 -7.25
C GLY A 204 -15.58 -6.73 -8.07
N GLY A 205 -15.03 -5.54 -7.81
CA GLY A 205 -13.87 -5.01 -8.49
C GLY A 205 -12.99 -4.22 -7.55
N VAL A 206 -11.70 -4.22 -7.85
CA VAL A 206 -10.68 -3.60 -7.04
C VAL A 206 -9.92 -2.54 -7.83
N PRO A 207 -9.51 -1.45 -7.18
CA PRO A 207 -8.64 -0.46 -7.78
C PRO A 207 -7.20 -0.94 -7.59
N PHE A 208 -6.52 -1.33 -8.66
CA PHE A 208 -5.11 -1.73 -8.62
C PHE A 208 -4.19 -0.54 -8.79
N SER A 209 -3.08 -0.56 -8.07
CA SER A 209 -2.00 0.43 -8.18
C SER A 209 -0.70 -0.29 -8.46
N ASP A 210 -0.02 0.06 -9.53
CA ASP A 210 1.33 -0.43 -9.79
C ASP A 210 2.30 0.14 -8.75
N ILE A 211 3.21 -0.69 -8.22
CA ILE A 211 4.21 -0.23 -7.24
C ILE A 211 5.08 0.91 -7.77
N ASN A 212 5.47 0.88 -9.05
CA ASN A 212 6.34 1.90 -9.63
C ASN A 212 5.59 3.22 -9.82
N ASP A 213 4.37 3.18 -10.35
CA ASP A 213 3.52 4.38 -10.49
C ASP A 213 3.29 5.05 -9.12
N VAL A 214 3.06 4.23 -8.07
CA VAL A 214 2.89 4.75 -6.71
C VAL A 214 4.17 5.43 -6.23
N VAL A 215 5.34 4.81 -6.41
CA VAL A 215 6.62 5.39 -5.96
C VAL A 215 6.97 6.65 -6.77
N ASP A 216 6.68 6.67 -8.07
CA ASP A 216 6.82 7.86 -8.92
C ASP A 216 5.96 9.01 -8.41
N ALA A 217 4.70 8.75 -8.07
CA ALA A 217 3.82 9.75 -7.49
C ALA A 217 4.31 10.26 -6.12
N HIS A 218 4.90 9.39 -5.28
CA HIS A 218 5.51 9.83 -4.01
C HIS A 218 6.65 10.82 -4.25
N ILE A 219 7.51 10.55 -5.23
CA ILE A 219 8.61 11.45 -5.58
C ILE A 219 8.11 12.74 -6.24
N ALA A 220 7.12 12.66 -7.15
CA ALA A 220 6.52 13.84 -7.77
C ALA A 220 5.83 14.74 -6.74
N ALA A 221 5.12 14.15 -5.77
CA ALA A 221 4.44 14.87 -4.70
C ALA A 221 5.39 15.75 -3.86
N LEU A 222 6.68 15.40 -3.78
CA LEU A 222 7.69 16.23 -3.12
C LEU A 222 7.76 17.64 -3.68
N THR A 223 7.56 17.82 -4.99
CA THR A 223 7.75 19.12 -5.66
C THR A 223 6.46 19.66 -6.28
N GLN A 224 5.54 18.79 -6.68
CA GLN A 224 4.32 19.13 -7.41
C GLN A 224 3.06 19.06 -6.55
N GLY A 225 3.09 18.29 -5.45
CA GLY A 225 1.93 18.08 -4.60
C GLY A 225 1.50 19.35 -3.87
N ARG A 226 0.18 19.58 -3.85
CA ARG A 226 -0.43 20.70 -3.14
C ARG A 226 -0.78 20.34 -1.70
N THR A 227 -0.48 21.25 -0.77
CA THR A 227 -0.82 21.12 0.65
C THR A 227 -2.32 20.95 0.85
N GLY A 228 -2.71 20.01 1.70
CA GLY A 228 -4.10 19.72 2.06
C GLY A 228 -4.84 18.84 1.06
N GLU A 229 -4.23 18.53 -0.08
CA GLU A 229 -4.89 17.81 -1.16
C GLU A 229 -4.68 16.29 -1.03
N ARG A 230 -5.71 15.54 -1.43
CA ARG A 230 -5.61 14.11 -1.76
C ARG A 230 -5.24 13.91 -3.23
N TYR A 231 -4.61 12.79 -3.53
CA TYR A 231 -4.35 12.29 -4.89
C TYR A 231 -4.62 10.80 -4.94
N VAL A 232 -5.62 10.38 -5.71
CA VAL A 232 -5.89 8.96 -5.98
C VAL A 232 -4.82 8.41 -6.92
N LEU A 233 -4.21 7.27 -6.53
CA LEU A 233 -3.14 6.62 -7.28
C LEU A 233 -3.57 5.24 -7.76
N VAL A 234 -4.56 5.16 -8.64
CA VAL A 234 -5.10 3.92 -9.20
C VAL A 234 -4.67 3.76 -10.65
N SER A 235 -3.91 2.72 -10.95
CA SER A 235 -3.42 2.39 -12.29
C SER A 235 -4.48 1.64 -13.13
N ALA A 236 -5.32 0.82 -12.49
CA ALA A 236 -6.39 0.10 -13.19
C ALA A 236 -7.56 -0.25 -12.27
N ASN A 237 -8.78 0.08 -12.70
CA ASN A 237 -10.01 -0.42 -12.07
C ASN A 237 -10.45 -1.70 -12.78
N LEU A 238 -10.43 -2.84 -12.08
CA LEU A 238 -10.74 -4.13 -12.68
C LEU A 238 -11.67 -4.93 -11.79
N THR A 239 -12.63 -5.61 -12.40
CA THR A 239 -13.32 -6.73 -11.77
C THR A 239 -12.36 -7.89 -11.52
N MET A 240 -12.69 -8.75 -10.56
CA MET A 240 -11.85 -9.93 -10.30
C MET A 240 -11.84 -10.92 -11.48
N ARG A 241 -12.88 -10.90 -12.33
CA ARG A 241 -12.93 -11.65 -13.59
C ARG A 241 -11.95 -11.10 -14.62
N GLU A 242 -11.91 -9.79 -14.82
CA GLU A 242 -10.97 -9.15 -15.74
C GLU A 242 -9.53 -9.39 -15.30
N ALA A 243 -9.24 -9.18 -14.01
CA ALA A 243 -7.93 -9.48 -13.45
C ALA A 243 -7.55 -10.95 -13.68
N GLY A 244 -8.42 -11.90 -13.33
CA GLY A 244 -8.19 -13.32 -13.56
C GLY A 244 -7.97 -13.68 -15.04
N THR A 245 -8.69 -13.04 -15.95
CA THR A 245 -8.53 -13.23 -17.41
C THR A 245 -7.16 -12.76 -17.89
N ILE A 246 -6.68 -11.62 -17.39
CA ILE A 246 -5.33 -11.11 -17.68
C ILE A 246 -4.26 -12.07 -17.18
N PHE A 247 -4.39 -12.56 -15.94
CA PHE A 247 -3.48 -13.58 -15.39
C PHE A 247 -3.46 -14.83 -16.27
N SER A 248 -4.62 -15.40 -16.59
CA SER A 248 -4.70 -16.62 -17.38
C SER A 248 -4.09 -16.47 -18.77
N LYS A 249 -4.25 -15.31 -19.42
CA LYS A 249 -3.60 -15.03 -20.71
C LYS A 249 -2.07 -14.98 -20.60
N ILE A 250 -1.53 -14.40 -19.53
CA ILE A 250 -0.08 -14.25 -19.32
C ILE A 250 0.57 -15.58 -18.92
N PHE A 251 -0.07 -16.34 -18.04
CA PHE A 251 0.46 -17.60 -17.51
C PHE A 251 0.08 -18.83 -18.35
N GLY A 252 -0.77 -18.68 -19.38
CA GLY A 252 -1.24 -19.79 -20.21
C GLY A 252 -2.15 -20.76 -19.45
N THR A 253 -2.94 -20.26 -18.48
CA THR A 253 -3.83 -21.07 -17.64
C THR A 253 -5.30 -20.82 -17.96
N ARG A 254 -6.21 -21.52 -17.25
CA ARG A 254 -7.66 -21.36 -17.43
C ARG A 254 -8.15 -20.11 -16.69
N ALA A 255 -8.95 -19.30 -17.39
CA ALA A 255 -9.62 -18.14 -16.82
C ALA A 255 -10.76 -18.55 -15.87
N PRO A 256 -11.04 -17.74 -14.83
CA PRO A 256 -12.22 -17.95 -14.01
C PRO A 256 -13.48 -17.72 -14.85
N VAL A 257 -14.35 -18.73 -14.90
CA VAL A 257 -15.58 -18.68 -15.70
C VAL A 257 -16.81 -18.38 -14.85
N LEU A 258 -16.74 -18.62 -13.53
CA LEU A 258 -17.87 -18.40 -12.62
C LEU A 258 -17.70 -17.13 -11.79
N GLU A 259 -18.78 -16.39 -11.61
CA GLU A 259 -18.92 -15.40 -10.55
C GLU A 259 -19.65 -16.05 -9.38
N ILE A 260 -19.05 -16.01 -8.19
CA ILE A 260 -19.65 -16.59 -6.99
C ILE A 260 -20.59 -15.53 -6.38
N PRO A 261 -21.89 -15.80 -6.24
CA PRO A 261 -22.82 -14.83 -5.67
C PRO A 261 -22.38 -14.34 -4.28
N GLY A 262 -22.50 -13.03 -4.04
CA GLY A 262 -22.05 -12.39 -2.80
C GLY A 262 -22.56 -13.05 -1.51
N PRO A 263 -23.86 -13.35 -1.37
CA PRO A 263 -24.39 -14.02 -0.17
C PRO A 263 -23.73 -15.37 0.12
N LEU A 264 -23.39 -16.13 -0.93
CA LEU A 264 -22.69 -17.41 -0.79
C LEU A 264 -21.27 -17.22 -0.28
N LEU A 265 -20.55 -16.20 -0.77
CA LEU A 265 -19.22 -15.83 -0.28
C LEU A 265 -19.23 -15.40 1.18
N VAL A 266 -20.22 -14.61 1.61
CA VAL A 266 -20.35 -14.18 3.01
C VAL A 266 -20.68 -15.36 3.92
N GLY A 267 -21.55 -16.27 3.46
CA GLY A 267 -21.84 -17.53 4.17
C GLY A 267 -20.57 -18.38 4.35
N LEU A 268 -19.81 -18.59 3.29
CA LEU A 268 -18.52 -19.31 3.33
C LEU A 268 -17.51 -18.62 4.25
N GLY A 269 -17.34 -17.30 4.13
CA GLY A 269 -16.44 -16.53 4.99
C GLY A 269 -16.80 -16.64 6.47
N THR A 270 -18.10 -16.58 6.80
CA THR A 270 -18.59 -16.74 8.18
C THR A 270 -18.32 -18.15 8.72
N ALA A 271 -18.58 -19.18 7.93
CA ALA A 271 -18.31 -20.57 8.32
C ALA A 271 -16.80 -20.80 8.53
N VAL A 272 -15.97 -20.30 7.63
CA VAL A 272 -14.51 -20.40 7.70
C VAL A 272 -13.97 -19.66 8.93
N GLU A 273 -14.42 -18.44 9.22
CA GLU A 273 -14.01 -17.70 10.43
C GLU A 273 -14.43 -18.38 11.74
N THR A 274 -15.53 -19.14 11.71
CA THR A 274 -16.04 -19.82 12.91
C THR A 274 -15.34 -21.15 13.13
N ILE A 275 -15.09 -21.91 12.05
CA ILE A 275 -14.60 -23.29 12.12
C ILE A 275 -13.07 -23.35 12.14
N PHE A 276 -12.39 -22.53 11.34
CA PHE A 276 -10.93 -22.67 11.14
C PHE A 276 -10.11 -22.34 12.39
N PRO A 277 -10.45 -21.32 13.20
CA PRO A 277 -9.76 -21.07 14.45
C PRO A 277 -9.88 -22.22 15.47
N LEU A 278 -10.99 -22.97 15.44
CA LEU A 278 -11.20 -24.13 16.33
C LEU A 278 -10.26 -25.30 16.00
N ILE A 279 -9.72 -25.34 14.78
CA ILE A 279 -8.76 -26.35 14.30
C ILE A 279 -7.36 -25.78 14.08
N GLY A 280 -7.08 -24.56 14.57
CA GLY A 280 -5.75 -23.94 14.51
C GLY A 280 -5.35 -23.35 13.15
N LEU A 281 -6.29 -23.22 12.20
CA LEU A 281 -6.04 -22.63 10.88
C LEU A 281 -6.45 -21.15 10.86
N ASN A 282 -5.63 -20.30 10.23
CA ASN A 282 -5.93 -18.89 10.02
C ASN A 282 -6.53 -18.68 8.62
N PRO A 283 -7.79 -18.24 8.50
CA PRO A 283 -8.42 -18.13 7.20
C PRO A 283 -7.93 -16.92 6.40
N ALA A 284 -7.79 -17.09 5.08
CA ALA A 284 -7.42 -16.02 4.16
C ALA A 284 -8.62 -15.12 3.77
N LEU A 285 -9.84 -15.67 3.87
CA LEU A 285 -11.11 -15.00 3.57
C LEU A 285 -11.85 -14.69 4.89
N SER A 286 -11.85 -13.42 5.29
CA SER A 286 -12.67 -12.93 6.41
C SER A 286 -14.07 -12.52 5.92
N ARG A 287 -15.05 -12.42 6.82
CA ARG A 287 -16.39 -11.91 6.50
C ARG A 287 -16.33 -10.51 5.91
N GLN A 288 -15.44 -9.66 6.44
CA GLN A 288 -15.21 -8.30 5.93
C GLN A 288 -14.69 -8.33 4.49
N VAL A 289 -13.67 -9.16 4.20
CA VAL A 289 -13.13 -9.30 2.83
C VAL A 289 -14.17 -9.87 1.88
N ALA A 290 -14.97 -10.83 2.33
CA ALA A 290 -16.06 -11.42 1.54
C ALA A 290 -17.14 -10.38 1.18
N TRP A 291 -17.47 -9.47 2.11
CA TRP A 291 -18.42 -8.38 1.85
C TRP A 291 -17.82 -7.31 0.93
N LEU A 292 -16.59 -6.87 1.18
CA LEU A 292 -15.89 -5.89 0.33
C LEU A 292 -15.75 -6.39 -1.11
N SER A 293 -15.43 -7.68 -1.30
CA SER A 293 -15.24 -8.27 -2.63
C SER A 293 -16.50 -8.32 -3.50
N GLN A 294 -17.67 -7.93 -2.98
CA GLN A 294 -18.90 -7.82 -3.76
C GLN A 294 -19.05 -6.46 -4.45
N HIS A 295 -18.33 -5.45 -3.99
CA HIS A 295 -18.47 -4.08 -4.45
C HIS A 295 -17.40 -3.78 -5.51
N LYS A 296 -17.74 -2.94 -6.49
CA LYS A 296 -16.79 -2.40 -7.47
C LYS A 296 -16.24 -1.10 -6.91
N ILE A 297 -15.11 -1.19 -6.22
CA ILE A 297 -14.51 -0.07 -5.51
C ILE A 297 -13.60 0.67 -6.51
N PHE A 298 -14.17 1.54 -7.34
CA PHE A 298 -13.45 2.19 -8.43
C PHE A 298 -13.23 3.67 -8.19
N PHE A 299 -12.00 4.13 -8.45
CA PHE A 299 -11.61 5.52 -8.27
C PHE A 299 -10.85 6.05 -9.50
N SER A 300 -11.02 7.34 -9.79
CA SER A 300 -10.32 8.06 -10.86
C SER A 300 -9.02 8.66 -10.34
N SER A 301 -7.94 8.53 -11.13
CA SER A 301 -6.64 9.13 -10.84
C SER A 301 -6.38 10.42 -11.62
N LYS A 302 -7.41 10.99 -12.27
CA LYS A 302 -7.28 12.12 -13.21
C LYS A 302 -6.53 13.30 -12.60
N LYS A 303 -6.82 13.63 -11.34
CA LYS A 303 -6.12 14.71 -10.63
C LYS A 303 -4.63 14.43 -10.46
N ALA A 304 -4.25 13.21 -10.13
CA ALA A 304 -2.84 12.82 -10.02
C ALA A 304 -2.15 12.84 -11.39
N GLU A 305 -2.84 12.46 -12.47
CA GLU A 305 -2.31 12.53 -13.84
C GLU A 305 -2.02 13.99 -14.23
N GLU A 306 -2.96 14.90 -13.95
CA GLU A 306 -2.86 16.31 -14.31
C GLU A 306 -1.84 17.09 -13.47
N GLU A 307 -1.71 16.76 -12.18
CA GLU A 307 -0.95 17.60 -11.24
C GLU A 307 0.36 16.98 -10.76
N LEU A 308 0.48 15.65 -10.77
CA LEU A 308 1.69 14.93 -10.36
C LEU A 308 2.38 14.23 -11.53
N GLY A 309 1.80 14.30 -12.74
CA GLY A 309 2.27 13.51 -13.88
C GLY A 309 2.13 12.01 -13.65
N PHE A 310 1.14 11.58 -12.86
CA PHE A 310 0.89 10.16 -12.62
C PHE A 310 0.64 9.43 -13.96
N HIS A 311 1.27 8.28 -14.13
CA HIS A 311 1.10 7.44 -15.31
C HIS A 311 0.54 6.10 -14.87
N ALA A 312 -0.67 5.79 -15.31
CA ALA A 312 -1.35 4.55 -14.99
C ALA A 312 -0.80 3.40 -15.86
N THR A 313 0.12 2.61 -15.32
CA THR A 313 0.66 1.41 -15.98
C THR A 313 -0.47 0.39 -16.17
N PRO A 314 -0.64 -0.16 -17.39
CA PRO A 314 -1.64 -1.20 -17.63
C PRO A 314 -1.38 -2.43 -16.76
N PHE A 315 -2.41 -2.94 -16.08
CA PHE A 315 -2.28 -4.07 -15.15
C PHE A 315 -1.57 -5.29 -15.76
N SER A 316 -1.75 -5.54 -17.07
CA SER A 316 -1.07 -6.64 -17.76
C SER A 316 0.45 -6.52 -17.76
N GLU A 317 1.00 -5.31 -17.74
CA GLU A 317 2.45 -5.08 -17.67
C GLU A 317 2.97 -5.33 -16.27
N THR A 318 2.26 -4.86 -15.24
CA THR A 318 2.54 -5.19 -13.84
C THR A 318 2.55 -6.71 -13.63
N VAL A 319 1.52 -7.41 -14.11
CA VAL A 319 1.45 -8.88 -14.01
C VAL A 319 2.64 -9.54 -14.68
N LYS A 320 3.05 -9.10 -15.88
CA LYS A 320 4.26 -9.62 -16.55
C LYS A 320 5.52 -9.48 -15.68
N ARG A 321 5.73 -8.33 -15.03
CA ARG A 321 6.89 -8.12 -14.14
C ARG A 321 6.87 -9.03 -12.91
N THR A 322 5.69 -9.39 -12.42
CA THR A 322 5.54 -10.34 -11.29
C THR A 322 5.65 -11.82 -11.67
N THR A 323 5.72 -12.15 -12.96
CA THR A 323 5.78 -13.55 -13.46
C THR A 323 6.85 -14.41 -12.76
N PRO A 324 8.11 -13.95 -12.55
CA PRO A 324 9.15 -14.76 -11.90
C PRO A 324 8.73 -15.28 -10.52
N TYR A 325 8.02 -14.46 -9.75
CA TYR A 325 7.52 -14.82 -8.42
C TYR A 325 6.55 -16.02 -8.49
N TYR A 326 5.56 -15.96 -9.37
CA TYR A 326 4.53 -16.99 -9.50
C TYR A 326 5.03 -18.28 -10.17
N LEU A 327 6.08 -18.19 -10.98
CA LEU A 327 6.75 -19.36 -11.59
C LEU A 327 7.81 -20.00 -10.68
N GLY A 328 8.00 -19.51 -9.45
CA GLY A 328 9.00 -20.04 -8.52
C GLY A 328 10.45 -19.73 -8.92
N LYS A 329 10.65 -18.85 -9.91
CA LYS A 329 11.96 -18.30 -10.25
C LYS A 329 12.18 -17.07 -9.36
N SER A 330 12.58 -17.30 -8.11
CA SER A 330 13.08 -16.20 -7.28
C SER A 330 14.17 -15.48 -8.06
N SER A 331 14.05 -14.16 -8.19
CA SER A 331 15.06 -13.23 -8.71
C SER A 331 16.26 -13.14 -7.76
N ASN A 332 16.89 -14.27 -7.47
CA ASN A 332 18.24 -14.33 -6.94
C ASN A 332 19.14 -14.68 -8.11
N GLY A 333 19.93 -13.71 -8.57
CA GLY A 333 21.04 -13.94 -9.47
C GLY A 333 21.94 -15.03 -8.90
N LYS A 334 21.78 -16.24 -9.40
CA LYS A 334 22.72 -17.36 -9.27
C LYS A 334 22.59 -18.20 -10.52
N ASP A 335 23.12 -17.67 -11.62
CA ASP A 335 23.66 -18.57 -12.65
C ASP A 335 24.94 -19.17 -12.08
N GLY A 336 24.90 -20.49 -11.92
CA GLY A 336 25.97 -21.27 -11.35
C GLY A 336 27.22 -21.19 -12.22
N ALA A 337 28.30 -20.70 -11.62
CA ALA A 337 29.65 -21.07 -12.03
C ALA A 337 29.78 -22.60 -11.87
N ARG A 338 29.64 -23.31 -12.98
CA ARG A 338 30.23 -24.64 -13.15
C ARG A 338 31.74 -24.46 -13.14
N THR A 339 32.40 -24.97 -12.12
CA THR A 339 33.77 -25.45 -12.26
C THR A 339 33.94 -26.68 -11.37
N SER A 340 33.89 -27.81 -12.05
CA SER A 340 34.53 -29.06 -11.66
C SER A 340 35.98 -28.83 -11.27
N VAL A 341 36.42 -29.34 -10.12
CA VAL A 341 37.68 -30.11 -10.01
C VAL A 341 37.50 -31.14 -8.90
N ARG A 342 37.54 -32.41 -9.30
CA ARG A 342 37.95 -33.55 -8.45
C ARG A 342 39.48 -33.61 -8.48
N ALA A 343 40.03 -34.05 -7.36
CA ALA A 343 41.46 -34.24 -7.04
C ALA A 343 42.20 -32.96 -6.68
#